data_AF-A0A6N6WD02-F1
#
_entry.id   AF-A0A6N6WD02-F1
#
_cell.length_a   1.000
_cell.length_b   1.000
_cell.length_c   1.000
_cell.angle_alpha   90.00
_cell.angle_beta   90.00
_cell.angle_gamma   90.00
#
_symmetry.space_group_name_H-M   'P 1'
#
loop_
_entity.id
_entity.type
_entity.pdbx_description
1 polymer ?
#
loop_
_entity_poly.entity_id
_entity_poly.type
_entity_poly.pdbx_seq_one_letter_code
_entity_poly.pdbx_strand_id
1 'polypeptide(L)'
;MVRTLITPSTQVGLSTSPGKPRALPGEAFVPERATPRAPAARPRRKGLRHPLSLPVLLFAMTLGLILLHQGGLVEYFFPLGAFGVALVLYWRSPAHYIGFVCWLFFLTPEVRRLADFVNGSFNQQSPIMVATLLAVSLTGLTLLKHVSLLGQRRAAPLVLIVIALLYAFVVGMAQVGPAAATFTLINWLYPVMVAFYLTVTWRHYPDYHRVLLKTFVYGGLLMSLYGLLEFVSPMPWDAFWLISSKMLSEGQPVPFGMRVSSTMNSCGPFAVTLMTILLMSLAARGKARIVLGCVGVPVLLLTSARSTWGGFAIALVYSFVMLDGKSRRRLMAGVLGLAVVAAAPLMMIDQVAEPVLQRLSTIQDLGKDDSYQARAEFYKSFMSSALTDIAGQGLGTTGLGSKLSDDTASQARLNFDSGLMEVPFVMGWPGTLLYTTGIVMLLWRAYRASRQHPTDLLAVSGVGVAVAIFSMMVFINTLTAVSGMFFFLGVTLPVISLRYARERHGAVAAAPARF
;
A
#
# COMPACT_ATOMS: atom_id res chain seq x y z
N MET A 1 -33.92 -57.10 47.11
CA MET A 1 -33.64 -57.82 45.84
C MET A 1 -34.96 -58.25 45.24
N VAL A 2 -35.00 -58.40 43.92
CA VAL A 2 -36.11 -58.86 43.05
C VAL A 2 -36.90 -57.73 42.35
N ARG A 3 -36.49 -57.53 41.08
CA ARG A 3 -37.19 -56.92 39.95
C ARG A 3 -38.46 -57.68 39.60
N THR A 4 -39.46 -57.00 39.04
CA THR A 4 -40.19 -57.38 37.80
C THR A 4 -41.21 -56.26 37.51
N LEU A 5 -41.07 -55.46 36.44
CA LEU A 5 -41.61 -55.65 35.08
C LEU A 5 -43.06 -56.15 35.07
N ILE A 6 -43.94 -55.44 34.35
CA ILE A 6 -44.94 -55.94 33.39
C ILE A 6 -45.87 -54.76 33.01
N THR A 7 -45.82 -54.37 31.74
CA THR A 7 -46.94 -53.72 31.04
C THR A 7 -48.01 -54.76 30.74
N PRO A 8 -49.28 -54.36 30.63
CA PRO A 8 -50.00 -54.79 29.44
C PRO A 8 -50.88 -53.72 28.80
N SER A 9 -50.89 -53.82 27.49
CA SER A 9 -51.81 -53.32 26.48
C SER A 9 -53.27 -53.73 26.70
N THR A 10 -54.20 -52.86 26.30
CA THR A 10 -55.50 -53.20 25.67
C THR A 10 -56.07 -51.88 25.11
N GLN A 11 -56.00 -51.61 23.81
CA GLN A 11 -56.86 -52.06 22.71
C GLN A 11 -58.38 -51.99 22.96
N VAL A 12 -59.05 -51.55 21.89
CA VAL A 12 -60.50 -51.51 21.64
C VAL A 12 -61.19 -50.26 22.21
N GLY A 13 -61.96 -49.47 21.47
CA GLY A 13 -62.46 -49.60 20.12
C GLY A 13 -63.28 -48.35 19.77
N LEU A 14 -63.39 -48.11 18.47
CA LEU A 14 -64.08 -46.99 17.85
C LEU A 14 -65.56 -46.92 18.22
N SER A 15 -66.04 -45.69 18.48
CA SER A 15 -67.44 -45.31 18.21
C SER A 15 -67.47 -43.90 17.62
N THR A 16 -68.01 -43.87 16.41
CA THR A 16 -68.39 -42.81 15.49
C THR A 16 -69.08 -41.57 16.10
N SER A 17 -68.50 -40.38 15.82
CA SER A 17 -69.09 -39.10 15.30
C SER A 17 -70.37 -38.48 15.91
N PRO A 18 -70.64 -37.18 15.68
CA PRO A 18 -69.86 -35.97 15.95
C PRO A 18 -70.70 -34.95 16.77
N GLY A 19 -70.12 -34.36 17.82
CA GLY A 19 -70.81 -33.31 18.57
C GLY A 19 -69.82 -32.44 19.35
N LYS A 20 -69.61 -31.22 18.86
CA LYS A 20 -68.78 -30.18 19.49
C LYS A 20 -69.03 -30.09 21.00
N PRO A 21 -67.96 -29.98 21.82
CA PRO A 21 -68.06 -29.27 23.08
C PRO A 21 -67.16 -28.04 23.09
N ARG A 22 -67.81 -26.90 23.31
CA ARG A 22 -67.45 -25.82 24.25
C ARG A 22 -65.97 -25.46 24.41
N ALA A 23 -65.67 -24.22 24.00
CA ALA A 23 -64.46 -23.50 24.35
C ALA A 23 -64.22 -23.47 25.87
N LEU A 24 -63.01 -23.86 26.29
CA LEU A 24 -62.46 -23.58 27.60
C LEU A 24 -61.79 -22.18 27.55
N PRO A 25 -62.04 -21.31 28.54
CA PRO A 25 -61.31 -20.04 28.65
C PRO A 25 -59.99 -20.29 29.39
N GLY A 26 -58.88 -19.95 28.75
CA GLY A 26 -57.58 -19.86 29.42
C GLY A 26 -56.43 -20.51 28.65
N GLU A 27 -56.06 -19.92 27.52
CA GLU A 27 -54.66 -20.00 27.07
C GLU A 27 -54.08 -18.59 27.07
N ALA A 28 -53.02 -18.45 27.86
CA ALA A 28 -52.26 -17.23 28.03
C ALA A 28 -51.77 -16.71 26.68
N PHE A 29 -51.92 -15.41 26.49
CA PHE A 29 -51.37 -14.65 25.38
C PHE A 29 -49.85 -14.85 25.34
N VAL A 30 -49.37 -15.74 24.47
CA VAL A 30 -47.95 -15.79 24.10
C VAL A 30 -47.72 -14.62 23.15
N PRO A 31 -46.95 -13.57 23.52
CA PRO A 31 -46.66 -12.51 22.58
C PRO A 31 -45.90 -13.12 21.41
N GLU A 32 -46.50 -13.02 20.22
CA GLU A 32 -45.91 -13.35 18.94
C GLU A 32 -44.50 -12.74 18.90
N ARG A 33 -43.47 -13.60 18.97
CA ARG A 33 -42.08 -13.18 18.80
C ARG A 33 -42.02 -12.46 17.47
N ALA A 34 -41.87 -11.13 17.53
CA ALA A 34 -41.59 -10.30 16.39
C ALA A 34 -40.48 -10.97 15.58
N THR A 35 -40.85 -11.51 14.42
CA THR A 35 -39.90 -12.05 13.47
C THR A 35 -38.88 -10.94 13.19
N PRO A 36 -37.57 -11.18 13.37
CA PRO A 36 -36.59 -10.17 13.06
C PRO A 36 -36.73 -9.86 11.58
N ARG A 37 -37.28 -8.68 11.27
CA ARG A 37 -37.39 -8.15 9.90
C ARG A 37 -36.05 -8.38 9.23
N ALA A 38 -36.06 -9.22 8.19
CA ALA A 38 -34.89 -9.47 7.37
C ALA A 38 -34.28 -8.10 7.00
N PRO A 39 -32.96 -7.90 7.19
CA PRO A 39 -32.34 -6.63 6.85
C PRO A 39 -32.60 -6.38 5.37
N ALA A 40 -33.41 -5.36 5.07
CA ALA A 40 -33.73 -4.95 3.72
C ALA A 40 -32.42 -4.83 2.93
N ALA A 41 -32.28 -5.64 1.88
CA ALA A 41 -31.13 -5.61 1.01
C ALA A 41 -30.98 -4.18 0.48
N ARG A 42 -29.99 -3.45 1.01
CA ARG A 42 -29.77 -2.05 0.62
C ARG A 42 -29.59 -2.00 -0.90
N PRO A 43 -30.26 -1.06 -1.60
CA PRO A 43 -30.19 -0.98 -3.04
C PRO A 43 -28.73 -0.82 -3.47
N ARG A 44 -28.31 -1.69 -4.38
CA ARG A 44 -26.99 -1.68 -5.01
C ARG A 44 -26.82 -0.32 -5.70
N ARG A 45 -26.09 0.63 -5.08
CA ARG A 45 -25.85 1.97 -5.63
C ARG A 45 -25.40 1.83 -7.09
N LYS A 46 -26.10 2.49 -8.03
CA LYS A 46 -25.70 2.57 -9.44
C LYS A 46 -24.25 3.08 -9.48
N GLY A 47 -23.33 2.25 -9.99
CA GLY A 47 -21.94 2.64 -10.17
C GLY A 47 -21.82 3.85 -11.10
N LEU A 48 -20.76 4.65 -10.94
CA LEU A 48 -20.48 5.75 -11.86
C LEU A 48 -20.43 5.22 -13.30
N ARG A 49 -21.14 5.87 -14.22
CA ARG A 49 -21.12 5.51 -15.65
C ARG A 49 -19.75 5.73 -16.29
N HIS A 50 -19.02 6.79 -15.89
CA HIS A 50 -17.68 7.12 -16.40
C HIS A 50 -16.72 7.59 -15.28
N PRO A 51 -16.22 6.69 -14.43
CA PRO A 51 -15.41 7.05 -13.27
C PRO A 51 -14.01 7.60 -13.61
N LEU A 52 -13.53 7.38 -14.83
CA LEU A 52 -12.20 7.82 -15.29
C LEU A 52 -12.21 9.16 -16.03
N SER A 53 -13.39 9.69 -16.39
CA SER A 53 -13.51 10.93 -17.18
C SER A 53 -12.82 12.12 -16.50
N LEU A 54 -13.09 12.34 -15.22
CA LEU A 54 -12.52 13.44 -14.44
C LEU A 54 -10.99 13.32 -14.26
N PRO A 55 -10.44 12.17 -13.83
CA PRO A 55 -8.98 12.00 -13.81
C PRO A 55 -8.31 12.21 -15.17
N VAL A 56 -8.87 11.63 -16.23
CA VAL A 56 -8.29 11.75 -17.59
C VAL A 56 -8.33 13.21 -18.06
N LEU A 57 -9.43 13.91 -17.81
CA LEU A 57 -9.54 15.34 -18.14
C LEU A 57 -8.50 16.17 -17.39
N LEU A 58 -8.30 15.92 -16.09
CA LEU A 58 -7.28 16.62 -15.30
C LEU A 58 -5.88 16.45 -15.90
N PHE A 59 -5.47 15.21 -16.18
CA PHE A 59 -4.15 14.95 -16.76
C PHE A 59 -4.02 15.50 -18.18
N ALA A 60 -5.09 15.42 -19.00
CA ALA A 60 -5.09 15.98 -20.35
C ALA A 60 -4.98 17.51 -20.35
N MET A 61 -5.70 18.20 -19.46
CA MET A 61 -5.59 19.66 -19.29
C MET A 61 -4.21 20.06 -18.78
N THR A 62 -3.66 19.29 -17.84
CA THR A 62 -2.30 19.53 -17.31
C THR A 62 -1.26 19.40 -18.42
N LEU A 63 -1.33 18.33 -19.22
CA LEU A 63 -0.45 18.16 -20.37
C LEU A 63 -0.62 19.28 -21.40
N GLY A 64 -1.86 19.70 -21.67
CA GLY A 64 -2.15 20.83 -22.56
C GLY A 64 -1.50 22.14 -22.08
N LEU A 65 -1.57 22.45 -20.77
CA LEU A 65 -0.92 23.62 -20.19
C LEU A 65 0.61 23.55 -20.28
N ILE A 66 1.19 22.36 -20.05
CA ILE A 66 2.63 22.12 -20.22
C ILE A 66 3.06 22.39 -21.67
N LEU A 67 2.32 21.85 -22.65
CA LEU A 67 2.60 22.05 -24.07
C LEU A 67 2.47 23.52 -24.51
N LEU A 68 1.56 24.26 -23.90
CA LEU A 68 1.40 25.71 -24.10
C LEU A 68 2.45 26.56 -23.35
N HIS A 69 3.46 25.92 -22.78
CA HIS A 69 4.54 26.55 -22.00
C HIS A 69 4.04 27.32 -20.76
N GLN A 70 2.90 26.92 -20.20
CA GLN A 70 2.29 27.54 -19.02
C GLN A 70 2.61 26.78 -17.73
N GLY A 71 3.89 26.44 -17.51
CA GLY A 71 4.31 25.65 -16.35
C GLY A 71 3.99 26.32 -15.00
N GLY A 72 4.05 27.66 -14.93
CA GLY A 72 3.64 28.41 -13.73
C GLY A 72 2.16 28.25 -13.38
N LEU A 73 1.25 28.16 -14.37
CA LEU A 73 -0.17 27.88 -14.10
C LEU A 73 -0.38 26.44 -13.63
N VAL A 74 0.42 25.50 -14.13
CA VAL A 74 0.37 24.08 -13.72
C VAL A 74 0.67 23.91 -12.24
N GLU A 75 1.59 24.70 -11.69
CA GLU A 75 1.95 24.63 -10.26
C GLU A 75 0.75 24.79 -9.32
N TYR A 76 -0.23 25.62 -9.70
CA TYR A 76 -1.43 25.86 -8.90
C TYR A 76 -2.64 25.06 -9.39
N PHE A 77 -2.81 24.95 -10.71
CA PHE A 77 -3.93 24.22 -11.32
C PHE A 77 -3.89 22.74 -10.94
N PHE A 78 -2.73 22.09 -11.00
CA PHE A 78 -2.64 20.66 -10.80
C PHE A 78 -3.00 20.23 -9.36
N PRO A 79 -2.46 20.84 -8.28
CA PRO A 79 -2.88 20.49 -6.92
C PRO A 79 -4.35 20.73 -6.64
N LEU A 80 -4.91 21.87 -7.09
CA LEU A 80 -6.32 22.21 -6.87
C LEU A 80 -7.25 21.28 -7.68
N GLY A 81 -6.91 21.03 -8.94
CA GLY A 81 -7.62 20.11 -9.81
C GLY A 81 -7.59 18.67 -9.29
N ALA A 82 -6.41 18.19 -8.85
CA ALA A 82 -6.25 16.88 -8.23
C ALA A 82 -7.09 16.74 -6.97
N PHE A 83 -7.09 17.76 -6.10
CA PHE A 83 -7.92 17.78 -4.91
C PHE A 83 -9.42 17.76 -5.23
N GLY A 84 -9.87 18.55 -6.21
CA GLY A 84 -11.27 18.56 -6.65
C GLY A 84 -11.73 17.21 -7.20
N VAL A 85 -10.93 16.57 -8.05
CA VAL A 85 -11.21 15.21 -8.56
C VAL A 85 -11.21 14.19 -7.42
N ALA A 86 -10.25 14.27 -6.50
CA ALA A 86 -10.18 13.41 -5.33
C ALA A 86 -11.42 13.54 -4.44
N LEU A 87 -11.92 14.76 -4.21
CA LEU A 87 -13.11 15.05 -3.42
C LEU A 87 -14.38 14.44 -4.04
N VAL A 88 -14.55 14.59 -5.36
CA VAL A 88 -15.68 14.00 -6.09
C VAL A 88 -15.64 12.47 -6.01
N LEU A 89 -14.46 11.87 -6.20
CA LEU A 89 -14.30 10.42 -6.10
C LEU A 89 -14.47 9.92 -4.67
N TYR A 90 -14.00 10.65 -3.67
CA TYR A 90 -14.14 10.32 -2.25
C TYR A 90 -15.61 10.17 -1.85
N TRP A 91 -16.50 11.07 -2.30
CA TRP A 91 -17.93 10.96 -1.99
C TRP A 91 -18.67 9.93 -2.85
N ARG A 92 -18.24 9.70 -4.09
CA ARG A 92 -18.97 8.86 -5.04
C ARG A 92 -18.54 7.40 -5.04
N SER A 93 -17.25 7.11 -4.99
CA SER A 93 -16.71 5.75 -5.07
C SER A 93 -15.37 5.59 -4.33
N PRO A 94 -15.39 4.94 -3.15
CA PRO A 94 -14.19 4.70 -2.36
C PRO A 94 -13.05 3.99 -3.11
N ALA A 95 -13.39 3.04 -3.98
CA ALA A 95 -12.43 2.28 -4.77
C ALA A 95 -11.71 3.13 -5.82
N HIS A 96 -12.45 3.97 -6.56
CA HIS A 96 -11.86 4.85 -7.57
C HIS A 96 -11.06 5.99 -6.94
N TYR A 97 -11.44 6.45 -5.75
CA TYR A 97 -10.65 7.40 -4.97
C TYR A 97 -9.25 6.84 -4.64
N ILE A 98 -9.14 5.64 -4.06
CA ILE A 98 -7.83 5.04 -3.76
C ILE A 98 -7.05 4.74 -5.06
N GLY A 99 -7.73 4.26 -6.10
CA GLY A 99 -7.10 4.07 -7.41
C GLY A 99 -6.53 5.37 -7.98
N PHE A 100 -7.23 6.49 -7.83
CA PHE A 100 -6.77 7.82 -8.25
C PHE A 100 -5.60 8.33 -7.39
N VAL A 101 -5.65 8.11 -6.07
CA VAL A 101 -4.51 8.41 -5.18
C VAL A 101 -3.24 7.66 -5.63
N CYS A 102 -3.34 6.37 -5.97
CA CYS A 102 -2.21 5.64 -6.52
C CYS A 102 -1.70 6.26 -7.83
N TRP A 103 -2.58 6.65 -8.75
CA TRP A 103 -2.20 7.35 -9.98
C TRP A 103 -1.50 8.68 -9.73
N LEU A 104 -1.95 9.45 -8.73
CA LEU A 104 -1.25 10.67 -8.34
C LEU A 104 0.16 10.36 -7.84
N PHE A 105 0.36 9.31 -7.03
CA PHE A 105 1.72 8.90 -6.64
C PHE A 105 2.59 8.44 -7.81
N PHE A 106 1.99 7.84 -8.84
CA PHE A 106 2.72 7.41 -10.03
C PHE A 106 3.14 8.58 -10.91
N LEU A 107 2.27 9.60 -11.08
CA LEU A 107 2.45 10.61 -12.14
C LEU A 107 2.81 12.01 -11.65
N THR A 108 2.55 12.35 -10.38
CA THR A 108 2.83 13.71 -9.88
C THR A 108 4.30 14.14 -10.03
N PRO A 109 5.30 13.28 -9.75
CA PRO A 109 6.69 13.67 -9.97
C PRO A 109 7.04 13.92 -11.45
N GLU A 110 6.41 13.19 -12.37
CA GLU A 110 6.54 13.44 -13.81
C GLU A 110 5.94 14.79 -14.22
N VAL A 111 4.74 15.11 -13.72
CA VAL A 111 4.10 16.41 -13.96
C VAL A 111 5.01 17.54 -13.46
N ARG A 112 5.64 17.37 -12.30
CA ARG A 112 6.63 18.33 -11.78
C ARG A 112 7.83 18.46 -12.71
N ARG A 113 8.45 17.36 -13.14
CA ARG A 113 9.62 17.38 -14.04
C ARG A 113 9.33 18.14 -15.33
N LEU A 114 8.18 17.87 -15.94
CA LEU A 114 7.77 18.55 -17.16
C LEU A 114 7.51 20.04 -16.93
N ALA A 115 6.84 20.41 -15.83
CA ALA A 115 6.58 21.81 -15.50
C ALA A 115 7.88 22.59 -15.21
N ASP A 116 8.78 22.03 -14.40
CA ASP A 116 10.08 22.64 -14.07
C ASP A 116 10.95 22.79 -15.33
N PHE A 117 10.95 21.79 -16.23
CA PHE A 117 11.69 21.84 -17.50
C PHE A 117 11.16 22.95 -18.42
N VAL A 118 9.85 23.04 -18.59
CA VAL A 118 9.20 24.06 -19.44
C VAL A 118 9.39 25.47 -18.89
N ASN A 119 9.40 25.63 -17.56
CA ASN A 119 9.70 26.90 -16.91
C ASN A 119 11.21 27.27 -16.98
N GLY A 120 12.08 26.32 -17.35
CA GLY A 120 13.53 26.51 -17.39
C GLY A 120 14.18 26.68 -16.01
N SER A 121 13.46 26.38 -14.92
CA SER A 121 13.91 26.60 -13.54
C SER A 121 13.55 25.44 -12.64
N PHE A 122 14.52 24.97 -11.85
CA PHE A 122 14.29 23.93 -10.86
C PHE A 122 13.73 24.51 -9.57
N ASN A 123 12.45 24.24 -9.29
CA ASN A 123 11.81 24.66 -8.05
C ASN A 123 12.09 23.61 -6.95
N GLN A 124 12.88 23.97 -5.93
CA GLN A 124 13.19 23.08 -4.81
C GLN A 124 11.92 22.63 -4.04
N GLN A 125 10.93 23.53 -3.92
CA GLN A 125 9.69 23.33 -3.18
C GLN A 125 8.47 23.46 -4.10
N SER A 126 8.37 22.56 -5.07
CA SER A 126 7.27 22.61 -6.05
C SER A 126 5.89 22.33 -5.41
N PRO A 127 4.91 23.25 -5.53
CA PRO A 127 3.54 23.04 -5.06
C PRO A 127 2.85 21.84 -5.71
N ILE A 128 3.30 21.41 -6.89
CA ILE A 128 2.78 20.23 -7.61
C ILE A 128 2.82 18.98 -6.71
N MET A 129 3.88 18.83 -5.91
CA MET A 129 4.03 17.68 -5.00
C MET A 129 2.96 17.63 -3.90
N VAL A 130 2.36 18.78 -3.57
CA VAL A 130 1.30 18.90 -2.56
C VAL A 130 0.00 18.24 -3.05
N ALA A 131 -0.17 18.04 -4.35
CA ALA A 131 -1.36 17.39 -4.94
C ALA A 131 -1.65 16.00 -4.33
N THR A 132 -0.62 15.17 -4.18
CA THR A 132 -0.76 13.82 -3.60
C THR A 132 -1.14 13.91 -2.12
N LEU A 133 -0.49 14.79 -1.37
CA LEU A 133 -0.74 15.00 0.05
C LEU A 133 -2.16 15.50 0.31
N LEU A 134 -2.62 16.50 -0.45
CA LEU A 134 -3.98 17.02 -0.39
C LEU A 134 -5.01 15.96 -0.73
N ALA A 135 -4.80 15.20 -1.81
CA ALA A 135 -5.71 14.13 -2.18
C ALA A 135 -5.85 13.09 -1.06
N VAL A 136 -4.73 12.63 -0.47
CA VAL A 136 -4.74 11.64 0.60
C VAL A 136 -5.33 12.19 1.90
N SER A 137 -5.15 13.48 2.20
CA SER A 137 -5.67 14.13 3.42
C SER A 137 -7.18 13.95 3.60
N LEU A 138 -7.94 13.73 2.52
CA LEU A 138 -9.38 13.43 2.56
C LEU A 138 -9.70 12.14 3.33
N THR A 139 -8.74 11.22 3.46
CA THR A 139 -8.88 10.06 4.37
C THR A 139 -9.03 10.47 5.84
N GLY A 140 -8.52 11.64 6.23
CA GLY A 140 -8.72 12.26 7.54
C GLY A 140 -10.17 12.63 7.83
N LEU A 141 -10.94 13.03 6.82
CA LEU A 141 -12.37 13.25 7.00
C LEU A 141 -13.10 11.96 7.40
N THR A 142 -12.62 10.81 6.92
CA THR A 142 -13.17 9.51 7.33
C THR A 142 -12.82 9.18 8.78
N LEU A 143 -11.61 9.52 9.22
CA LEU A 143 -11.18 9.38 10.61
C LEU A 143 -12.10 10.19 11.54
N LEU A 144 -12.32 11.47 11.23
CA LEU A 144 -13.18 12.36 12.00
C LEU A 144 -14.64 11.87 12.06
N LYS A 145 -15.17 11.33 10.96
CA LYS A 145 -16.55 10.79 10.92
C LYS A 145 -16.70 9.47 11.68
N HIS A 146 -15.61 8.75 11.91
CA HIS A 146 -15.64 7.37 12.42
C HIS A 146 -14.70 7.19 13.63
N VAL A 147 -14.53 8.22 14.46
CA VAL A 147 -13.68 8.18 15.66
C VAL A 147 -14.07 7.04 16.60
N SER A 148 -15.37 6.72 16.71
CA SER A 148 -15.86 5.60 17.54
C SER A 148 -15.32 4.23 17.13
N LEU A 149 -14.87 4.06 15.88
CA LEU A 149 -14.22 2.82 15.43
C LEU A 149 -12.79 2.67 15.95
N LEU A 150 -12.14 3.74 16.42
CA LEU A 150 -10.81 3.67 17.04
C LEU A 150 -10.84 2.87 18.35
N GLY A 151 -11.94 2.91 19.10
CA GLY A 151 -12.13 2.12 20.32
C GLY A 151 -12.34 0.61 20.07
N GLN A 152 -12.47 0.18 18.82
CA GLN A 152 -12.65 -1.24 18.51
C GLN A 152 -11.30 -1.97 18.44
N ARG A 153 -11.27 -3.22 18.92
CA ARG A 153 -10.09 -4.12 18.80
C ARG A 153 -9.52 -4.24 17.38
N ARG A 154 -10.33 -3.91 16.36
CA ARG A 154 -9.96 -3.92 14.94
C ARG A 154 -8.99 -2.80 14.59
N ALA A 155 -9.22 -1.58 15.11
CA ALA A 155 -8.38 -0.42 14.88
C ALA A 155 -7.18 -0.35 15.83
N ALA A 156 -7.17 -1.15 16.91
CA ALA A 156 -6.11 -1.13 17.93
C ALA A 156 -4.66 -1.07 17.38
N PRO A 157 -4.25 -1.89 16.38
CA PRO A 157 -2.89 -1.78 15.85
C PRO A 157 -2.59 -0.43 15.18
N LEU A 158 -3.57 0.17 14.50
CA LEU A 158 -3.44 1.49 13.89
C LEU A 158 -3.39 2.58 14.97
N VAL A 159 -4.17 2.43 16.04
CA VAL A 159 -4.15 3.36 17.19
C VAL A 159 -2.79 3.37 17.87
N LEU A 160 -2.17 2.21 18.09
CA LEU A 160 -0.81 2.12 18.66
C LEU A 160 0.20 2.89 17.81
N ILE A 161 0.13 2.72 16.49
CA ILE A 161 0.99 3.44 15.54
C ILE A 161 0.74 4.95 15.62
N VAL A 162 -0.52 5.40 15.62
CA VAL A 162 -0.85 6.83 15.72
C VAL A 162 -0.36 7.43 17.04
N ILE A 163 -0.52 6.74 18.16
CA ILE A 163 -0.01 7.23 19.46
C ILE A 163 1.51 7.36 19.42
N ALA A 164 2.23 6.38 18.85
CA ALA A 164 3.68 6.47 18.67
C ALA A 164 4.09 7.67 17.82
N LEU A 165 3.39 7.92 16.72
CA LEU A 165 3.64 9.08 15.84
C LEU A 165 3.36 10.41 16.54
N LEU A 166 2.28 10.50 17.31
CA LEU A 166 1.95 11.72 18.07
C LEU A 166 2.98 11.99 19.18
N TYR A 167 3.45 10.95 19.87
CA TYR A 167 4.54 11.07 20.83
C TYR A 167 5.80 11.64 20.16
N ALA A 168 6.25 11.01 19.07
CA ALA A 168 7.45 11.44 18.35
C ALA A 168 7.29 12.83 17.72
N PHE A 169 6.05 13.23 17.38
CA PHE A 169 5.73 14.57 16.91
C PHE A 169 5.89 15.64 18.00
N VAL A 170 5.39 15.39 19.21
CA VAL A 170 5.55 16.32 20.34
C VAL A 170 7.04 16.53 20.66
N VAL A 171 7.82 15.43 20.68
CA VAL A 171 9.27 15.49 20.85
C VAL A 171 9.93 16.27 19.70
N GLY A 172 9.54 16.00 18.45
CA GLY A 172 10.09 16.67 17.27
C GLY A 172 9.79 18.16 17.21
N MET A 173 8.58 18.58 17.60
CA MET A 173 8.21 20.00 17.70
C MET A 173 9.11 20.74 18.68
N ALA A 174 9.50 20.10 19.78
CA ALA A 174 10.38 20.70 20.79
C ALA A 174 11.85 20.77 20.34
N GLN A 175 12.32 19.78 19.55
CA GLN A 175 13.74 19.69 19.17
C GLN A 175 14.10 20.39 17.85
N VAL A 176 13.25 20.28 16.83
CA VAL A 176 13.59 20.66 15.44
C VAL A 176 12.67 21.74 14.88
N GLY A 177 11.59 22.05 15.59
CA GLY A 177 10.60 23.04 15.21
C GLY A 177 9.39 22.46 14.48
N PRO A 178 8.30 23.25 14.39
CA PRO A 178 7.00 22.78 13.94
C PRO A 178 6.94 22.42 12.45
N ALA A 179 7.70 23.11 11.59
CA ALA A 179 7.66 22.90 10.14
C ALA A 179 8.18 21.50 9.76
N ALA A 180 9.41 21.17 10.17
CA ALA A 180 10.05 19.88 9.94
C ALA A 180 9.26 18.71 10.58
N ALA A 181 8.81 18.89 11.82
CA ALA A 181 8.02 17.90 12.54
C ALA A 181 6.68 17.62 11.86
N THR A 182 5.97 18.65 11.40
CA THR A 182 4.66 18.51 10.74
C THR A 182 4.79 17.85 9.37
N PHE A 183 5.77 18.26 8.57
CA PHE A 183 6.02 17.64 7.27
C PHE A 183 6.34 16.14 7.41
N THR A 184 7.15 15.78 8.41
CA THR A 184 7.50 14.39 8.68
C THR A 184 6.30 13.62 9.20
N LEU A 185 5.54 14.18 10.15
CA LEU A 185 4.30 13.57 10.65
C LEU A 185 3.33 13.25 9.51
N ILE A 186 3.11 14.17 8.57
CA ILE A 186 2.21 13.94 7.43
C ILE A 186 2.67 12.72 6.63
N ASN A 187 3.96 12.61 6.29
CA ASN A 187 4.53 11.52 5.52
C ASN A 187 4.45 10.14 6.21
N TRP A 188 4.51 10.12 7.53
CA TRP A 188 4.38 8.90 8.32
C TRP A 188 2.92 8.54 8.63
N LEU A 189 2.04 9.54 8.76
CA LEU A 189 0.65 9.37 9.16
C LEU A 189 -0.24 8.94 7.99
N TYR A 190 -0.04 9.51 6.79
CA TYR A 190 -0.96 9.26 5.68
C TYR A 190 -1.11 7.78 5.29
N PRO A 191 -0.06 6.93 5.30
CA PRO A 191 -0.22 5.50 5.00
C PRO A 191 -1.16 4.81 6.01
N VAL A 192 -1.07 5.20 7.28
CA VAL A 192 -1.91 4.73 8.37
C VAL A 192 -3.36 5.17 8.15
N MET A 193 -3.57 6.40 7.68
CA MET A 193 -4.90 6.93 7.36
C MET A 193 -5.54 6.20 6.18
N VAL A 194 -4.76 5.82 5.16
CA VAL A 194 -5.23 4.98 4.04
C VAL A 194 -5.66 3.59 4.54
N ALA A 195 -4.89 2.96 5.43
CA ALA A 195 -5.31 1.71 6.06
C ALA A 195 -6.63 1.88 6.83
N PHE A 196 -6.74 2.92 7.67
CA PHE A 196 -7.98 3.19 8.40
C PHE A 196 -9.16 3.37 7.45
N TYR A 197 -9.00 4.16 6.38
CA TYR A 197 -10.02 4.37 5.35
C TYR A 197 -10.52 3.06 4.76
N LEU A 198 -9.61 2.14 4.40
CA LEU A 198 -9.97 0.82 3.90
C LEU A 198 -10.70 -0.04 4.93
N THR A 199 -10.30 0.00 6.20
CA THR A 199 -10.98 -0.76 7.26
C THR A 199 -12.42 -0.30 7.48
N VAL A 200 -12.70 1.00 7.31
CA VAL A 200 -14.06 1.56 7.41
C VAL A 200 -14.90 1.21 6.18
N THR A 201 -14.30 1.29 4.99
CA THR A 201 -15.00 1.11 3.71
C THR A 201 -14.96 -0.33 3.17
N TRP A 202 -14.58 -1.31 4.00
CA TRP A 202 -14.39 -2.73 3.69
C TRP A 202 -15.50 -3.40 2.86
N ARG A 203 -16.76 -2.93 2.95
CA ARG A 203 -17.88 -3.45 2.14
C ARG A 203 -17.69 -3.27 0.64
N HIS A 204 -16.86 -2.32 0.22
CA HIS A 204 -16.52 -2.07 -1.18
C HIS A 204 -15.34 -2.94 -1.66
N TYR A 205 -14.98 -4.01 -0.94
CA TYR A 205 -13.88 -4.89 -1.29
C TYR A 205 -13.88 -5.39 -2.74
N PRO A 206 -15.02 -5.84 -3.33
CA PRO A 206 -15.03 -6.28 -4.73
C PRO A 206 -14.65 -5.16 -5.71
N ASP A 207 -15.01 -3.92 -5.39
CA ASP A 207 -14.68 -2.76 -6.20
C ASP A 207 -13.20 -2.39 -6.03
N TYR A 208 -12.66 -2.44 -4.80
CA TYR A 208 -11.22 -2.29 -4.54
C TYR A 208 -10.42 -3.31 -5.33
N HIS A 209 -10.81 -4.57 -5.27
CA HIS A 209 -10.15 -5.65 -6.01
C HIS A 209 -10.10 -5.36 -7.52
N ARG A 210 -11.22 -4.91 -8.11
CA ARG A 210 -11.27 -4.60 -9.55
C ARG A 210 -10.46 -3.35 -9.92
N VAL A 211 -10.62 -2.26 -9.16
CA VAL A 211 -10.00 -0.97 -9.48
C VAL A 211 -8.49 -1.02 -9.26
N LEU A 212 -8.03 -1.52 -8.11
CA LEU A 212 -6.60 -1.61 -7.79
C LEU A 212 -5.87 -2.51 -8.78
N LEU A 213 -6.43 -3.66 -9.17
CA LEU A 213 -5.80 -4.51 -10.18
C LEU A 213 -5.62 -3.79 -11.52
N LYS A 214 -6.62 -3.01 -11.97
CA LYS A 214 -6.49 -2.20 -13.18
C LYS A 214 -5.47 -1.09 -13.01
N THR A 215 -5.51 -0.38 -11.89
CA THR A 215 -4.54 0.67 -11.57
C THR A 215 -3.11 0.16 -11.56
N PHE A 216 -2.85 -0.99 -10.92
CA PHE A 216 -1.51 -1.58 -10.93
C PHE A 216 -1.10 -2.10 -12.31
N VAL A 217 -1.98 -2.77 -13.05
CA VAL A 217 -1.63 -3.28 -14.39
C VAL A 217 -1.34 -2.14 -15.37
N TYR A 218 -2.22 -1.15 -15.48
CA TYR A 218 -2.04 -0.05 -16.43
C TYR A 218 -1.04 1.00 -15.96
N GLY A 219 -1.02 1.31 -14.66
CA GLY A 219 0.02 2.17 -14.07
C GLY A 219 1.39 1.54 -14.22
N GLY A 220 1.52 0.25 -13.91
CA GLY A 220 2.74 -0.52 -14.14
C GLY A 220 3.21 -0.48 -15.57
N LEU A 221 2.32 -0.74 -16.54
CA LEU A 221 2.69 -0.72 -17.96
C LEU A 221 3.21 0.64 -18.38
N LEU A 222 2.51 1.71 -18.01
CA LEU A 222 2.93 3.07 -18.32
C LEU A 222 4.31 3.37 -17.73
N MET A 223 4.49 3.10 -16.44
CA MET A 223 5.76 3.37 -15.76
C MET A 223 6.90 2.50 -16.27
N SER A 224 6.66 1.22 -16.57
CA SER A 224 7.68 0.32 -17.12
C SER A 224 8.08 0.70 -18.54
N LEU A 225 7.11 1.02 -19.41
CA LEU A 225 7.41 1.48 -20.77
C LEU A 225 8.19 2.79 -20.75
N TYR A 226 7.75 3.75 -19.93
CA TYR A 226 8.46 5.02 -19.77
C TYR A 226 9.87 4.82 -19.19
N GLY A 227 10.05 3.96 -18.19
CA GLY A 227 11.36 3.67 -17.61
C GLY A 227 12.33 2.99 -18.59
N LEU A 228 11.82 2.18 -19.52
CA LEU A 228 12.66 1.62 -20.59
C LEU A 228 13.10 2.71 -21.58
N LEU A 229 12.18 3.62 -21.93
CA LEU A 229 12.50 4.78 -22.77
C LEU A 229 13.53 5.69 -22.10
N GLU A 230 13.33 6.02 -20.82
CA GLU A 230 14.26 6.81 -20.01
C GLU A 230 15.66 6.18 -19.98
N PHE A 231 15.76 4.86 -19.85
CA PHE A 231 17.05 4.16 -19.82
C PHE A 231 17.81 4.21 -21.15
N VAL A 232 17.11 3.95 -22.25
CA VAL A 232 17.71 3.86 -23.60
C VAL A 232 17.96 5.24 -24.19
N SER A 233 17.04 6.17 -23.95
CA SER A 233 17.06 7.53 -24.48
C SER A 233 16.51 8.50 -23.43
N PRO A 234 17.35 8.94 -22.47
CA PRO A 234 16.94 9.90 -21.44
C PRO A 234 16.32 11.14 -22.08
N MET A 235 15.09 11.48 -21.66
CA MET A 235 14.40 12.64 -22.21
C MET A 235 15.03 13.94 -21.67
N PRO A 236 14.91 15.08 -22.38
CA PRO A 236 15.53 16.34 -21.96
C PRO A 236 15.13 16.79 -20.54
N TRP A 237 13.89 16.54 -20.14
CA TRP A 237 13.40 16.85 -18.79
C TRP A 237 13.93 15.90 -17.71
N ASP A 238 14.18 14.64 -18.03
CA ASP A 238 14.82 13.69 -17.11
C ASP A 238 16.29 14.06 -16.86
N ALA A 239 17.00 14.44 -17.94
CA ALA A 239 18.36 14.94 -17.85
C ALA A 239 18.42 16.25 -17.03
N PHE A 240 17.51 17.19 -17.30
CA PHE A 240 17.38 18.43 -16.52
C PHE A 240 17.12 18.15 -15.04
N TRP A 241 16.23 17.21 -14.73
CA TRP A 241 15.93 16.80 -13.36
C TRP A 241 17.15 16.22 -12.65
N LEU A 242 17.87 15.30 -13.30
CA LEU A 242 19.04 14.64 -12.71
C LEU A 242 20.16 15.64 -12.42
N ILE A 243 20.43 16.55 -13.35
CA ILE A 243 21.45 17.60 -13.18
C ILE A 243 21.04 18.57 -12.06
N SER A 244 19.79 19.04 -12.08
CA SER A 244 19.31 20.06 -11.14
C SER A 244 19.12 19.54 -9.72
N SER A 245 18.71 18.27 -9.57
CA SER A 245 18.52 17.61 -8.27
C SER A 245 19.84 17.19 -7.61
N LYS A 246 20.97 17.22 -8.34
CA LYS A 246 22.31 16.82 -7.88
C LYS A 246 22.36 15.38 -7.33
N MET A 247 21.50 14.50 -7.84
CA MET A 247 21.41 13.10 -7.40
C MET A 247 22.48 12.22 -8.07
N LEU A 248 23.74 12.42 -7.69
CA LEU A 248 24.90 11.72 -8.28
C LEU A 248 24.80 10.18 -8.19
N SER A 249 24.09 9.65 -7.19
CA SER A 249 23.89 8.20 -6.99
C SER A 249 22.94 7.54 -8.00
N GLU A 250 22.24 8.33 -8.81
CA GLU A 250 21.36 7.88 -9.88
C GLU A 250 22.11 7.65 -11.20
N GLY A 251 23.36 8.06 -11.31
CA GLY A 251 24.19 7.91 -12.51
C GLY A 251 24.27 9.19 -13.33
N GLN A 252 24.59 9.04 -14.62
CA GLN A 252 24.78 10.15 -15.55
C GLN A 252 23.62 10.24 -16.55
N PRO A 253 23.19 11.44 -16.97
CA PRO A 253 22.06 11.66 -17.89
C PRO A 253 22.45 11.31 -19.35
N VAL A 254 22.94 10.10 -19.57
CA VAL A 254 23.37 9.58 -20.86
C VAL A 254 22.69 8.22 -21.10
N PRO A 255 22.46 7.81 -22.36
CA PRO A 255 21.95 6.49 -22.70
C PRO A 255 22.68 5.39 -21.95
N PHE A 256 21.94 4.47 -21.32
CA PHE A 256 22.45 3.33 -20.54
C PHE A 256 23.28 3.70 -19.29
N GLY A 257 23.45 4.99 -18.99
CA GLY A 257 24.30 5.49 -17.88
C GLY A 257 23.54 5.90 -16.62
N MET A 258 22.20 5.97 -16.69
CA MET A 258 21.36 6.30 -15.55
C MET A 258 20.60 5.11 -15.00
N ARG A 259 20.34 5.12 -13.70
CA ARG A 259 19.40 4.21 -13.04
C ARG A 259 17.99 4.67 -13.34
N VAL A 260 17.11 3.71 -13.58
CA VAL A 260 15.74 4.02 -13.99
C VAL A 260 14.94 4.55 -12.81
N SER A 261 14.34 5.73 -12.99
CA SER A 261 13.43 6.37 -12.02
C SER A 261 11.98 6.43 -12.52
N SER A 262 11.80 6.18 -13.82
CA SER A 262 10.57 6.32 -14.58
C SER A 262 9.91 7.64 -14.26
N THR A 263 8.64 7.63 -13.87
CA THR A 263 7.78 8.78 -13.55
C THR A 263 7.90 9.24 -12.09
N MET A 264 8.79 8.65 -11.29
CA MET A 264 8.98 8.99 -9.86
C MET A 264 10.23 9.83 -9.62
N ASN A 265 10.34 10.43 -8.42
CA ASN A 265 11.44 11.36 -8.10
C ASN A 265 12.85 10.75 -8.14
N SER A 266 12.97 9.43 -7.95
CA SER A 266 14.24 8.71 -7.84
C SER A 266 14.06 7.20 -8.01
N CYS A 267 15.15 6.45 -8.22
CA CYS A 267 15.09 5.01 -8.48
C CYS A 267 14.55 4.20 -7.29
N GLY A 268 14.76 4.66 -6.06
CA GLY A 268 14.38 3.94 -4.83
C GLY A 268 12.85 3.80 -4.70
N PRO A 269 12.10 4.91 -4.60
CA PRO A 269 10.64 4.91 -4.62
C PRO A 269 10.06 4.20 -5.84
N PHE A 270 10.70 4.35 -7.01
CA PHE A 270 10.28 3.67 -8.24
C PHE A 270 10.41 2.15 -8.13
N ALA A 271 11.56 1.65 -7.68
CA ALA A 271 11.80 0.22 -7.53
C ALA A 271 10.76 -0.43 -6.59
N VAL A 272 10.52 0.16 -5.41
CA VAL A 272 9.53 -0.36 -4.44
C VAL A 272 8.12 -0.32 -5.02
N THR A 273 7.78 0.72 -5.77
CA THR A 273 6.48 0.87 -6.44
C THR A 273 6.29 -0.18 -7.53
N LEU A 274 7.28 -0.35 -8.41
CA LEU A 274 7.24 -1.32 -9.49
C LEU A 274 7.22 -2.76 -8.96
N MET A 275 8.01 -3.06 -7.92
CA MET A 275 7.97 -4.34 -7.22
C MET A 275 6.56 -4.63 -6.69
N THR A 276 5.95 -3.66 -5.99
CA THR A 276 4.58 -3.76 -5.48
C THR A 276 3.60 -4.03 -6.63
N ILE A 277 3.69 -3.25 -7.71
CA ILE A 277 2.82 -3.38 -8.88
C ILE A 277 2.94 -4.78 -9.49
N LEU A 278 4.17 -5.26 -9.72
CA LEU A 278 4.42 -6.58 -10.29
C LEU A 278 3.82 -7.67 -9.41
N LEU A 279 4.04 -7.61 -8.09
CA LEU A 279 3.52 -8.58 -7.13
C LEU A 279 1.98 -8.53 -7.03
N MET A 280 1.38 -7.34 -6.96
CA MET A 280 -0.08 -7.19 -6.92
C MET A 280 -0.74 -7.60 -8.24
N SER A 281 -0.07 -7.37 -9.37
CA SER A 281 -0.51 -7.84 -10.69
C SER A 281 -0.55 -9.37 -10.77
N LEU A 282 0.08 -10.08 -9.82
CA LEU A 282 0.00 -11.53 -9.74
C LEU A 282 -1.41 -12.07 -9.49
N ALA A 283 -2.34 -11.21 -9.09
CA ALA A 283 -3.76 -11.53 -8.97
C ALA A 283 -4.57 -11.20 -10.24
N ALA A 284 -4.04 -10.38 -11.16
CA ALA A 284 -4.74 -9.98 -12.38
C ALA A 284 -4.91 -11.15 -13.38
N ARG A 285 -5.91 -11.05 -14.26
CA ARG A 285 -6.12 -11.97 -15.39
C ARG A 285 -6.05 -11.18 -16.69
N GLY A 286 -5.52 -11.80 -17.75
CA GLY A 286 -5.45 -11.21 -19.09
C GLY A 286 -4.03 -11.01 -19.63
N LYS A 287 -3.95 -10.63 -20.92
CA LYS A 287 -2.69 -10.46 -21.66
C LYS A 287 -1.86 -9.27 -21.18
N ALA A 288 -2.50 -8.18 -20.76
CA ALA A 288 -1.82 -6.97 -20.28
C ALA A 288 -0.88 -7.23 -19.10
N ARG A 289 -1.22 -8.19 -18.23
CA ARG A 289 -0.33 -8.64 -17.15
C ARG A 289 0.95 -9.30 -17.68
N ILE A 290 0.85 -10.09 -18.74
CA ILE A 290 2.01 -10.79 -19.31
C ILE A 290 2.95 -9.74 -19.89
N VAL A 291 2.43 -8.78 -20.63
CA VAL A 291 3.20 -7.62 -21.13
C VAL A 291 3.85 -6.87 -19.97
N LEU A 292 3.11 -6.62 -18.88
CA LEU A 292 3.67 -5.96 -17.69
C LEU A 292 4.80 -6.78 -17.06
N GLY A 293 4.67 -8.10 -16.97
CA GLY A 293 5.76 -8.95 -16.50
C GLY A 293 6.99 -8.82 -17.40
N CYS A 294 6.80 -9.00 -18.70
CA CYS A 294 7.87 -8.97 -19.70
C CYS A 294 8.63 -7.64 -19.73
N VAL A 295 7.96 -6.50 -19.58
CA VAL A 295 8.61 -5.17 -19.61
C VAL A 295 9.03 -4.73 -18.20
N GLY A 296 8.19 -4.96 -17.20
CA GLY A 296 8.40 -4.41 -15.86
C GLY A 296 9.49 -5.09 -15.05
N VAL A 297 9.77 -6.38 -15.25
CA VAL A 297 10.87 -7.04 -14.52
C VAL A 297 12.24 -6.61 -15.03
N PRO A 298 12.50 -6.53 -16.34
CA PRO A 298 13.65 -5.81 -16.87
C PRO A 298 13.85 -4.44 -16.23
N VAL A 299 12.81 -3.62 -16.22
CA VAL A 299 12.89 -2.26 -15.69
C VAL A 299 13.20 -2.28 -14.19
N LEU A 300 12.65 -3.24 -13.44
CA LEU A 300 12.99 -3.45 -12.03
C LEU A 300 14.48 -3.81 -11.85
N LEU A 301 15.05 -4.62 -12.74
CA LEU A 301 16.50 -4.88 -12.75
C LEU A 301 17.28 -3.61 -13.11
N LEU A 302 16.83 -2.83 -14.09
CA LEU A 302 17.50 -1.59 -14.48
C LEU A 302 17.48 -0.50 -13.38
N THR A 303 16.57 -0.56 -12.41
CA THR A 303 16.64 0.32 -11.22
C THR A 303 17.89 0.10 -10.36
N SER A 304 18.53 -1.08 -10.48
CA SER A 304 19.70 -1.49 -9.69
C SER A 304 19.52 -1.40 -8.17
N ALA A 305 18.27 -1.47 -7.69
CA ALA A 305 17.94 -1.40 -6.27
C ALA A 305 18.03 -2.78 -5.60
N ARG A 306 19.22 -3.11 -5.05
CA ARG A 306 19.55 -4.40 -4.42
C ARG A 306 18.51 -4.86 -3.38
N SER A 307 18.11 -3.96 -2.47
CA SER A 307 17.12 -4.25 -1.43
C SER A 307 15.77 -4.65 -2.02
N THR A 308 15.38 -4.05 -3.15
CA THR A 308 14.11 -4.33 -3.82
C THR A 308 14.14 -5.67 -4.55
N TRP A 309 15.26 -6.07 -5.14
CA TRP A 309 15.38 -7.42 -5.71
C TRP A 309 15.23 -8.50 -4.63
N GLY A 310 15.88 -8.31 -3.47
CA GLY A 310 15.72 -9.19 -2.32
C GLY A 310 14.28 -9.23 -1.82
N GLY A 311 13.63 -8.06 -1.67
CA GLY A 311 12.22 -7.95 -1.32
C GLY A 311 11.30 -8.67 -2.32
N PHE A 312 11.54 -8.50 -3.62
CA PHE A 312 10.79 -9.17 -4.68
C PHE A 312 10.91 -10.69 -4.57
N ALA A 313 12.12 -11.21 -4.36
CA ALA A 313 12.37 -12.63 -4.16
C ALA A 313 11.62 -13.17 -2.92
N ILE A 314 11.70 -12.46 -1.79
CA ILE A 314 10.98 -12.83 -0.55
C ILE A 314 9.47 -12.89 -0.77
N ALA A 315 8.89 -11.91 -1.46
CA ALA A 315 7.46 -11.91 -1.78
C ALA A 315 7.05 -13.04 -2.72
N LEU A 316 7.90 -13.40 -3.69
CA LEU A 316 7.67 -14.53 -4.58
C LEU A 316 7.71 -15.86 -3.82
N VAL A 317 8.67 -16.05 -2.92
CA VAL A 317 8.75 -17.22 -2.03
C VAL A 317 7.50 -17.31 -1.15
N TYR A 318 7.11 -16.20 -0.51
CA TYR A 318 5.89 -16.15 0.30
C TYR A 318 4.65 -16.53 -0.52
N SER A 319 4.50 -15.95 -1.71
CA SER A 319 3.39 -16.24 -2.62
C SER A 319 3.41 -17.71 -3.05
N PHE A 320 4.58 -18.26 -3.37
CA PHE A 320 4.72 -19.67 -3.75
C PHE A 320 4.25 -20.63 -2.64
N VAL A 321 4.63 -20.35 -1.38
CA VAL A 321 4.26 -21.17 -0.23
C VAL A 321 2.76 -21.11 0.04
N MET A 322 2.15 -19.93 -0.07
CA MET A 322 0.73 -19.70 0.30
C MET A 322 -0.29 -20.06 -0.79
N LEU A 323 0.12 -20.12 -2.05
CA LEU A 323 -0.78 -20.40 -3.16
C LEU A 323 -1.09 -21.89 -3.35
N ASP A 324 -2.34 -22.18 -3.72
CA ASP A 324 -2.80 -23.52 -4.10
C ASP A 324 -2.04 -24.06 -5.34
N GLY A 325 -1.93 -25.39 -5.48
CA GLY A 325 -1.10 -26.04 -6.50
C GLY A 325 -1.34 -25.56 -7.94
N LYS A 326 -2.58 -25.24 -8.34
CA LYS A 326 -2.88 -24.68 -9.67
C LYS A 326 -2.32 -23.27 -9.86
N SER A 327 -2.47 -22.41 -8.84
CA SER A 327 -1.94 -21.05 -8.84
C SER A 327 -0.42 -21.03 -8.68
N ARG A 328 0.14 -21.98 -7.91
CA ARG A 328 1.58 -22.21 -7.77
C ARG A 328 2.23 -22.58 -9.11
N ARG A 329 1.65 -23.52 -9.87
CA ARG A 329 2.14 -23.85 -11.22
C ARG A 329 2.07 -22.66 -12.17
N ARG A 330 1.01 -21.85 -12.09
CA ARG A 330 0.90 -20.60 -12.86
C ARG A 330 1.97 -19.58 -12.48
N LEU A 331 2.29 -19.47 -11.19
CA LEU A 331 3.38 -18.60 -10.72
C LEU A 331 4.73 -19.11 -11.24
N MET A 332 5.01 -20.41 -11.12
CA MET A 332 6.24 -21.02 -11.66
C MET A 332 6.38 -20.79 -13.16
N ALA A 333 5.34 -21.09 -13.95
CA ALA A 333 5.35 -20.85 -15.38
C ALA A 333 5.55 -19.38 -15.73
N GLY A 334 4.98 -18.47 -14.92
CA GLY A 334 5.19 -17.03 -15.04
C GLY A 334 6.63 -16.60 -14.75
N VAL A 335 7.22 -17.07 -13.66
CA VAL A 335 8.62 -16.76 -13.29
C VAL A 335 9.59 -17.35 -14.29
N LEU A 336 9.39 -18.61 -14.71
CA LEU A 336 10.25 -19.29 -15.67
C LEU A 336 10.15 -18.65 -17.06
N GLY A 337 8.92 -18.41 -17.54
CA GLY A 337 8.69 -17.74 -18.81
C GLY A 337 9.26 -16.32 -18.82
N LEU A 338 9.22 -15.64 -17.69
CA LEU A 338 9.81 -14.31 -17.52
C LEU A 338 11.35 -14.34 -17.52
N ALA A 339 11.97 -15.27 -16.79
CA ALA A 339 13.41 -15.42 -16.79
C ALA A 339 13.95 -15.71 -18.20
N VAL A 340 13.25 -16.57 -18.95
CA VAL A 340 13.64 -16.93 -20.32
C VAL A 340 13.38 -15.79 -21.31
N VAL A 341 12.20 -15.15 -21.26
CA VAL A 341 11.79 -14.17 -22.29
C VAL A 341 12.35 -12.77 -22.02
N ALA A 342 12.46 -12.36 -20.76
CA ALA A 342 12.80 -10.98 -20.42
C ALA A 342 14.27 -10.83 -19.99
N ALA A 343 14.81 -11.73 -19.18
CA ALA A 343 16.18 -11.58 -18.69
C ALA A 343 17.22 -12.04 -19.72
N ALA A 344 16.97 -13.13 -20.45
CA ALA A 344 17.99 -13.70 -21.35
C ALA A 344 18.42 -12.75 -22.48
N PRO A 345 17.53 -12.08 -23.24
CA PRO A 345 17.96 -11.19 -24.31
C PRO A 345 18.65 -9.92 -23.79
N LEU A 346 18.24 -9.40 -22.63
CA LEU A 346 18.83 -8.21 -22.04
C LEU A 346 20.24 -8.44 -21.52
N MET A 347 20.50 -9.64 -20.99
CA MET A 347 21.84 -10.02 -20.54
C MET A 347 22.81 -10.25 -21.70
N MET A 348 22.34 -10.29 -22.96
CA MET A 348 23.21 -10.33 -24.14
C MET A 348 23.72 -8.94 -24.56
N ILE A 349 23.25 -7.87 -23.92
CA ILE A 349 23.69 -6.50 -24.19
C ILE A 349 24.64 -6.09 -23.05
N ASP A 350 25.92 -5.94 -23.35
CA ASP A 350 26.96 -5.66 -22.33
C ASP A 350 26.65 -4.38 -21.52
N GLN A 351 26.16 -3.34 -22.19
CA GLN A 351 25.75 -2.07 -21.55
C GLN A 351 24.60 -2.22 -20.52
N VAL A 352 23.83 -3.32 -20.62
CA VAL A 352 22.76 -3.66 -19.67
C VAL A 352 23.27 -4.65 -18.62
N ALA A 353 24.06 -5.64 -19.05
CA ALA A 353 24.54 -6.72 -18.20
C ALA A 353 25.57 -6.23 -17.18
N GLU A 354 26.53 -5.39 -17.59
CA GLU A 354 27.62 -4.93 -16.72
C GLU A 354 27.14 -4.23 -15.45
N PRO A 355 26.23 -3.22 -15.49
CA PRO A 355 25.74 -2.58 -14.27
C PRO A 355 25.01 -3.55 -13.35
N VAL A 356 24.26 -4.50 -13.91
CA VAL A 356 23.50 -5.49 -13.12
C VAL A 356 24.45 -6.50 -12.48
N LEU A 357 25.44 -7.00 -13.21
CA LEU A 357 26.44 -7.95 -12.72
C LEU A 357 27.35 -7.34 -11.67
N GLN A 358 27.81 -6.09 -11.86
CA GLN A 358 28.58 -5.36 -10.85
C GLN A 358 27.79 -5.17 -9.55
N ARG A 359 26.47 -4.92 -9.62
CA ARG A 359 25.64 -4.82 -8.42
C ARG A 359 25.38 -6.19 -7.78
N LEU A 360 25.31 -7.26 -8.57
CA LEU A 360 25.16 -8.62 -8.05
C LEU A 360 26.44 -9.10 -7.34
N SER A 361 27.63 -8.78 -7.86
CA SER A 361 28.90 -9.15 -7.23
C SER A 361 29.08 -8.47 -5.87
N THR A 362 28.64 -7.22 -5.70
CA THR A 362 28.66 -6.55 -4.38
C THR A 362 27.77 -7.23 -3.32
N ILE A 363 26.79 -8.06 -3.71
CA ILE A 363 26.00 -8.86 -2.77
C ILE A 363 26.79 -10.08 -2.27
N GLN A 364 27.71 -10.61 -3.08
CA GLN A 364 28.57 -11.73 -2.72
C GLN A 364 29.75 -11.26 -1.85
N ASP A 365 30.28 -10.06 -2.11
CA ASP A 365 31.38 -9.45 -1.37
C ASP A 365 30.92 -8.50 -0.25
N LEU A 366 30.02 -8.97 0.63
CA LEU A 366 29.49 -8.21 1.78
C LEU A 366 30.58 -7.61 2.70
N GLY A 367 31.77 -8.23 2.75
CA GLY A 367 32.87 -7.79 3.61
C GLY A 367 33.65 -6.56 3.13
N LYS A 368 33.54 -6.19 1.85
CA LYS A 368 34.26 -5.04 1.23
C LYS A 368 33.31 -3.94 0.74
N ASP A 369 32.01 -4.05 1.02
CA ASP A 369 31.02 -3.04 0.64
C ASP A 369 31.07 -1.88 1.65
N ASP A 370 31.52 -0.70 1.20
CA ASP A 370 31.53 0.54 1.98
C ASP A 370 30.16 0.83 2.63
N SER A 371 29.07 0.46 1.94
CA SER A 371 27.70 0.66 2.45
C SER A 371 27.28 -0.37 3.52
N TYR A 372 27.95 -1.52 3.62
CA TYR A 372 27.76 -2.46 4.71
C TYR A 372 28.65 -2.09 5.91
N GLN A 373 29.90 -1.71 5.67
CA GLN A 373 30.82 -1.27 6.72
C GLN A 373 30.33 0.00 7.42
N ALA A 374 29.88 1.01 6.66
CA ALA A 374 29.29 2.22 7.22
C ALA A 374 28.04 1.92 8.08
N ARG A 375 27.21 0.94 7.66
CA ARG A 375 26.09 0.48 8.48
C ARG A 375 26.56 -0.22 9.75
N ALA A 376 27.49 -1.18 9.66
CA ALA A 376 27.98 -1.94 10.81
C ALA A 376 28.62 -1.04 11.88
N GLU A 377 29.42 -0.05 11.46
CA GLU A 377 29.99 0.97 12.34
C GLU A 377 28.91 1.90 12.92
N PHE A 378 27.91 2.25 12.12
CA PHE A 378 26.73 2.96 12.59
C PHE A 378 25.93 2.15 13.61
N TYR A 379 25.71 0.84 13.41
CA TYR A 379 25.05 -0.04 14.38
C TYR A 379 25.79 -0.06 15.72
N LYS A 380 27.13 -0.03 15.70
CA LYS A 380 27.97 -0.03 16.89
C LYS A 380 27.89 1.29 17.67
N SER A 381 27.97 2.42 16.98
CA SER A 381 27.87 3.76 17.59
C SER A 381 26.44 4.11 18.00
N PHE A 382 25.44 3.63 17.26
CA PHE A 382 24.04 3.83 17.59
C PHE A 382 23.61 3.05 18.83
N MET A 383 24.11 1.83 19.03
CA MET A 383 23.73 1.02 20.19
C MET A 383 24.08 1.70 21.52
N SER A 384 25.23 2.40 21.59
CA SER A 384 25.60 3.15 22.80
C SER A 384 24.75 4.39 23.00
N SER A 385 24.34 5.07 21.91
CA SER A 385 23.50 6.27 21.96
C SER A 385 22.01 5.96 22.21
N ALA A 386 21.50 4.86 21.65
CA ALA A 386 20.11 4.43 21.80
C ALA A 386 19.80 3.86 23.19
N LEU A 387 20.81 3.42 23.94
CA LEU A 387 20.65 3.02 25.34
C LEU A 387 20.63 4.23 26.29
N THR A 388 21.21 5.37 25.89
CA THR A 388 21.25 6.58 26.72
C THR A 388 20.12 7.55 26.40
N ASP A 389 19.70 7.67 25.14
CA ASP A 389 18.55 8.48 24.74
C ASP A 389 17.26 7.66 24.68
N ILE A 390 16.55 7.62 25.82
CA ILE A 390 15.30 6.87 25.96
C ILE A 390 14.13 7.58 25.27
N ALA A 391 14.15 8.91 25.23
CA ALA A 391 13.05 9.73 24.73
C ALA A 391 13.01 9.78 23.20
N GLY A 392 14.18 9.69 22.56
CA GLY A 392 14.36 9.82 21.13
C GLY A 392 14.52 11.27 20.68
N GLN A 393 14.87 11.43 19.40
CA GLN A 393 15.22 12.72 18.80
C GLN A 393 14.01 13.42 18.16
N GLY A 394 12.87 12.71 18.00
CA GLY A 394 11.63 13.29 17.48
C GLY A 394 11.56 13.38 15.96
N LEU A 395 10.34 13.54 15.45
CA LEU A 395 10.05 13.63 14.01
C LEU A 395 10.64 14.92 13.41
N GLY A 396 11.24 14.80 12.21
CA GLY A 396 11.87 15.91 11.50
C GLY A 396 13.38 15.98 11.64
N THR A 397 13.98 15.15 12.49
CA THR A 397 15.45 15.06 12.68
C THR A 397 16.18 14.34 11.55
N THR A 398 15.47 13.51 10.78
CA THR A 398 16.03 12.68 9.71
C THR A 398 15.29 12.88 8.39
N GLY A 399 15.94 12.48 7.29
CA GLY A 399 15.34 12.45 5.95
C GLY A 399 14.95 13.82 5.40
N LEU A 400 13.95 13.86 4.52
CA LEU A 400 13.55 15.10 3.84
C LEU A 400 13.01 16.19 4.79
N GLY A 401 12.56 15.80 5.99
CA GLY A 401 12.07 16.74 7.01
C GLY A 401 13.16 17.64 7.57
N SER A 402 14.41 17.17 7.64
CA SER A 402 15.51 17.97 8.16
C SER A 402 15.96 19.07 7.19
N LYS A 403 15.48 19.09 5.94
CA LYS A 403 15.68 20.26 5.06
C LYS A 403 14.86 21.48 5.48
N LEU A 404 13.84 21.27 6.31
CA LEU A 404 12.93 22.29 6.81
C LEU A 404 13.22 22.67 8.27
N SER A 405 14.32 22.18 8.83
CA SER A 405 14.73 22.50 10.20
C SER A 405 15.60 23.75 10.22
N ASP A 406 15.50 24.50 11.31
CA ASP A 406 16.32 25.70 11.54
C ASP A 406 17.74 25.34 12.04
N ASP A 407 17.98 24.07 12.39
CA ASP A 407 19.24 23.61 12.97
C ASP A 407 20.17 22.96 11.94
N THR A 408 21.29 23.62 11.64
CA THR A 408 22.32 23.17 10.68
C THR A 408 22.88 21.77 11.02
N ALA A 409 22.91 21.38 12.29
CA ALA A 409 23.38 20.05 12.71
C ALA A 409 22.40 18.91 12.35
N SER A 410 21.12 19.23 12.13
CA SER A 410 20.13 18.27 11.65
C SER A 410 20.15 18.13 10.12
N GLN A 411 20.63 19.13 9.38
CA GLN A 411 20.86 19.04 7.93
C GLN A 411 22.02 18.10 7.57
N ALA A 412 23.00 17.91 8.46
CA ALA A 412 24.07 16.93 8.28
C ALA A 412 23.57 15.46 8.40
N ARG A 413 22.38 15.24 8.98
CA ARG A 413 21.78 13.91 9.23
C ARG A 413 20.79 13.47 8.14
N LEU A 414 20.97 13.98 6.91
CA LEU A 414 20.12 13.65 5.75
C LEU A 414 20.19 12.17 5.32
N ASN A 415 21.32 11.48 5.55
CA ASN A 415 21.59 10.13 5.02
C ASN A 415 21.46 9.05 6.10
N PHE A 416 20.24 8.81 6.59
CA PHE A 416 19.97 7.74 7.55
C PHE A 416 19.60 6.44 6.80
N ASP A 417 20.60 5.64 6.42
CA ASP A 417 20.45 4.46 5.54
C ASP A 417 20.08 3.14 6.27
N SER A 418 19.24 3.23 7.30
CA SER A 418 18.63 2.06 7.97
C SER A 418 17.31 2.42 8.64
N GLY A 419 16.21 1.87 8.12
CA GLY A 419 14.87 2.10 8.68
C GLY A 419 14.64 1.41 10.02
N LEU A 420 15.32 0.29 10.27
CA LEU A 420 15.26 -0.42 11.55
C LEU A 420 15.86 0.42 12.69
N MET A 421 16.80 1.30 12.35
CA MET A 421 17.47 2.19 13.31
C MET A 421 16.81 3.56 13.36
N GLU A 422 16.21 4.03 12.26
CA GLU A 422 15.54 5.32 12.22
C GLU A 422 14.34 5.35 13.17
N VAL A 423 13.56 4.27 13.23
CA VAL A 423 12.39 4.17 14.13
C VAL A 423 12.77 4.38 15.61
N PRO A 424 13.72 3.61 16.20
CA PRO A 424 14.19 3.85 17.58
C PRO A 424 14.84 5.20 17.78
N PHE A 425 15.58 5.70 16.79
CA PHE A 425 16.22 7.02 16.87
C PHE A 425 15.19 8.15 17.01
N VAL A 426 14.18 8.12 16.15
CA VAL A 426 13.18 9.19 16.02
C VAL A 426 12.13 9.08 17.12
N MET A 427 11.68 7.87 17.44
CA MET A 427 10.55 7.67 18.36
C MET A 427 10.94 7.32 19.79
N GLY A 428 12.23 7.10 20.07
CA GLY A 428 12.70 6.58 21.35
C GLY A 428 12.14 5.19 21.66
N TRP A 429 12.44 4.66 22.84
CA TRP A 429 11.93 3.35 23.26
C TRP A 429 10.41 3.30 23.40
N PRO A 430 9.73 4.29 24.05
CA PRO A 430 8.28 4.24 24.21
C PRO A 430 7.53 4.23 22.88
N GLY A 431 7.91 5.14 21.96
CA GLY A 431 7.28 5.21 20.64
C GLY A 431 7.60 3.99 19.78
N THR A 432 8.83 3.48 19.83
CA THR A 432 9.24 2.30 19.04
C THR A 432 8.52 1.03 19.46
N LEU A 433 8.34 0.82 20.78
CA LEU A 433 7.60 -0.34 21.27
C LEU A 433 6.15 -0.30 20.79
N LEU A 434 5.49 0.86 20.88
CA LEU A 434 4.11 1.04 20.39
C LEU A 434 4.02 0.84 18.87
N TYR A 435 4.92 1.46 18.11
CA TYR A 435 4.95 1.40 16.64
C TYR A 435 5.20 -0.03 16.14
N THR A 436 6.24 -0.68 16.67
CA THR A 436 6.62 -2.06 16.32
C THR A 436 5.52 -3.05 16.71
N THR A 437 4.92 -2.90 17.89
CA THR A 437 3.79 -3.75 18.31
C THR A 437 2.63 -3.61 17.34
N GLY A 438 2.26 -2.38 16.96
CA GLY A 438 1.21 -2.13 15.97
C GLY A 438 1.50 -2.79 14.62
N ILE A 439 2.72 -2.66 14.10
CA ILE A 439 3.14 -3.27 12.84
C ILE A 439 3.10 -4.80 12.89
N VAL A 440 3.69 -5.40 13.92
CA VAL A 440 3.70 -6.86 14.09
C VAL A 440 2.28 -7.40 14.20
N MET A 441 1.39 -6.71 14.94
CA MET A 441 -0.02 -7.07 15.01
C MET A 441 -0.73 -6.99 13.66
N LEU A 442 -0.45 -5.97 12.84
CA LEU A 442 -1.01 -5.85 11.48
C LEU A 442 -0.53 -6.98 10.57
N LEU A 443 0.78 -7.24 10.55
CA LEU A 443 1.38 -8.34 9.78
C LEU A 443 0.81 -9.69 10.19
N TRP A 444 0.71 -9.95 11.49
CA TRP A 444 0.14 -11.19 12.01
C TRP A 444 -1.33 -11.37 11.60
N ARG A 445 -2.14 -10.30 11.69
CA ARG A 445 -3.54 -10.32 11.26
C ARG A 445 -3.66 -10.56 9.75
N ALA A 446 -2.82 -9.92 8.95
CA ALA A 446 -2.79 -10.08 7.50
C ALA A 446 -2.41 -11.52 7.11
N TYR A 447 -1.35 -12.06 7.72
CA TYR A 447 -0.91 -13.44 7.55
C TYR A 447 -2.02 -14.44 7.90
N ARG A 448 -2.64 -14.29 9.08
CA ARG A 448 -3.75 -15.16 9.51
C ARG A 448 -4.94 -15.07 8.56
N ALA A 449 -5.27 -13.87 8.09
CA ALA A 449 -6.38 -13.66 7.17
C ALA A 449 -6.12 -14.31 5.79
N SER A 450 -4.91 -14.18 5.27
CA SER A 450 -4.46 -14.83 4.03
C SER A 450 -4.59 -16.36 4.10
N ARG A 451 -4.15 -16.98 5.22
CA ARG A 451 -4.29 -18.44 5.42
C ARG A 451 -5.75 -18.91 5.53
N GLN A 452 -6.64 -18.06 6.03
CA GLN A 452 -8.05 -18.38 6.19
C GLN A 452 -8.87 -18.18 4.91
N HIS A 453 -8.34 -17.47 3.91
CA HIS A 453 -9.00 -17.20 2.64
C HIS A 453 -7.99 -17.20 1.46
N PRO A 454 -7.32 -18.34 1.19
CA PRO A 454 -6.22 -18.43 0.21
C PRO A 454 -6.68 -18.27 -1.25
N THR A 455 -7.99 -18.36 -1.50
CA THR A 455 -8.57 -18.22 -2.85
C THR A 455 -8.47 -16.80 -3.42
N ASP A 456 -8.25 -15.81 -2.55
CA ASP A 456 -8.10 -14.42 -2.95
C ASP A 456 -6.63 -14.07 -3.21
N LEU A 457 -6.25 -14.16 -4.48
CA LEU A 457 -4.88 -13.90 -4.93
C LEU A 457 -4.42 -12.48 -4.61
N LEU A 458 -5.31 -11.47 -4.65
CA LEU A 458 -4.90 -10.08 -4.38
C LEU A 458 -4.54 -9.91 -2.91
N ALA A 459 -5.30 -10.55 -2.01
CA ALA A 459 -5.00 -10.57 -0.59
C ALA A 459 -3.67 -11.30 -0.32
N VAL A 460 -3.45 -12.49 -0.91
CA VAL A 460 -2.20 -13.24 -0.72
C VAL A 460 -0.99 -12.44 -1.24
N SER A 461 -1.09 -11.87 -2.44
CA SER A 461 -0.07 -10.97 -3.01
C SER A 461 0.16 -9.75 -2.13
N GLY A 462 -0.88 -9.19 -1.52
CA GLY A 462 -0.78 -8.06 -0.60
C GLY A 462 0.05 -8.38 0.64
N VAL A 463 -0.10 -9.57 1.24
CA VAL A 463 0.76 -9.99 2.35
C VAL A 463 2.21 -10.17 1.89
N GLY A 464 2.43 -10.75 0.70
CA GLY A 464 3.77 -10.89 0.12
C GLY A 464 4.46 -9.53 -0.04
N VAL A 465 3.75 -8.52 -0.55
CA VAL A 465 4.22 -7.13 -0.63
C VAL A 465 4.54 -6.58 0.77
N ALA A 466 3.65 -6.74 1.74
CA ALA A 466 3.88 -6.22 3.09
C ALA A 466 5.12 -6.84 3.75
N VAL A 467 5.32 -8.15 3.59
CA VAL A 467 6.51 -8.87 4.10
C VAL A 467 7.78 -8.39 3.42
N ALA A 468 7.75 -8.17 2.10
CA ALA A 468 8.88 -7.64 1.36
C ALA A 468 9.23 -6.20 1.75
N ILE A 469 8.23 -5.33 1.89
CA ILE A 469 8.44 -3.95 2.33
C ILE A 469 9.01 -3.92 3.75
N PHE A 470 8.50 -4.77 4.65
CA PHE A 470 9.02 -4.90 6.00
C PHE A 470 10.46 -5.43 6.03
N SER A 471 10.80 -6.45 5.24
CA SER A 471 12.18 -6.98 5.19
C SER A 471 13.19 -5.97 4.65
N MET A 472 12.76 -5.10 3.73
CA MET A 472 13.59 -4.01 3.20
C MET A 472 13.91 -2.92 4.24
N MET A 473 13.23 -2.88 5.39
CA MET A 473 13.51 -1.89 6.45
C MET A 473 14.94 -1.92 6.97
N VAL A 474 15.64 -3.05 6.83
CA VAL A 474 17.05 -3.20 7.20
C VAL A 474 17.94 -2.22 6.43
N PHE A 475 17.56 -1.85 5.20
CA PHE A 475 18.36 -1.00 4.32
C PHE A 475 17.89 0.44 4.25
N ILE A 476 16.59 0.69 4.38
CA ILE A 476 15.97 2.02 4.27
C ILE A 476 14.63 2.01 4.97
N ASN A 477 14.17 3.13 5.51
CA ASN A 477 12.82 3.22 6.04
C ASN A 477 11.77 3.20 4.93
N THR A 478 11.10 2.06 4.81
CA THR A 478 10.10 1.81 3.77
C THR A 478 8.66 1.98 4.25
N LEU A 479 8.44 2.28 5.53
CA LEU A 479 7.08 2.38 6.11
C LEU A 479 6.46 3.77 6.01
N THR A 480 7.20 4.70 5.43
CA THR A 480 6.79 6.09 5.20
C THR A 480 6.47 6.30 3.74
N ALA A 481 5.80 7.41 3.45
CA ALA A 481 5.53 7.82 2.10
C ALA A 481 4.83 6.70 1.27
N VAL A 482 5.12 6.65 -0.03
CA VAL A 482 4.41 5.80 -1.00
C VAL A 482 4.65 4.30 -0.72
N SER A 483 5.87 3.96 -0.27
CA SER A 483 6.24 2.62 0.17
C SER A 483 5.40 2.19 1.38
N GLY A 484 5.23 3.09 2.35
CA GLY A 484 4.35 2.88 3.49
C GLY A 484 2.92 2.64 3.05
N MET A 485 2.40 3.43 2.11
CA MET A 485 1.04 3.23 1.59
C MET A 485 0.86 1.81 1.04
N PHE A 486 1.83 1.28 0.29
CA PHE A 486 1.76 -0.09 -0.22
C PHE A 486 1.86 -1.15 0.86
N PHE A 487 2.69 -0.94 1.89
CA PHE A 487 2.71 -1.79 3.08
C PHE A 487 1.33 -1.85 3.75
N PHE A 488 0.73 -0.69 4.02
CA PHE A 488 -0.56 -0.57 4.68
C PHE A 488 -1.71 -1.12 3.84
N LEU A 489 -1.67 -0.95 2.51
CA LEU A 489 -2.57 -1.65 1.58
C LEU A 489 -2.40 -3.17 1.69
N GLY A 490 -1.15 -3.65 1.68
CA GLY A 490 -0.81 -5.08 1.75
C GLY A 490 -1.28 -5.78 3.03
N VAL A 491 -1.18 -5.12 4.19
CA VAL A 491 -1.67 -5.68 5.47
C VAL A 491 -3.19 -5.55 5.64
N THR A 492 -3.82 -4.55 5.02
CA THR A 492 -5.24 -4.26 5.24
C THR A 492 -6.16 -5.05 4.30
N LEU A 493 -5.78 -5.20 3.01
CA LEU A 493 -6.57 -5.91 2.00
C LEU A 493 -7.00 -7.34 2.43
N PRO A 494 -6.11 -8.18 2.99
CA PRO A 494 -6.48 -9.54 3.44
C PRO A 494 -7.49 -9.55 4.58
N VAL A 495 -7.39 -8.58 5.50
CA VAL A 495 -8.28 -8.50 6.66
C VAL A 495 -9.68 -8.09 6.21
N ILE A 496 -9.80 -7.13 5.30
CA ILE A 496 -11.09 -6.69 4.77
C ILE A 496 -11.70 -7.71 3.80
N SER A 497 -10.88 -8.45 3.05
CA SER A 497 -11.34 -9.51 2.14
C SER A 497 -11.99 -10.66 2.91
N LEU A 498 -11.31 -11.15 3.95
CA LEU A 498 -11.82 -12.20 4.82
C LEU A 498 -13.12 -11.75 5.52
N ARG A 499 -13.17 -10.51 5.97
CA ARG A 499 -14.37 -9.94 6.60
C ARG A 499 -15.54 -9.91 5.62
N TYR A 500 -15.30 -9.46 4.39
CA TYR A 500 -16.30 -9.44 3.32
C TYR A 500 -16.80 -10.85 2.99
N ALA A 501 -15.90 -11.82 2.86
CA ALA A 501 -16.25 -13.21 2.59
C ALA A 501 -17.13 -13.81 3.71
N ARG A 502 -16.80 -13.56 4.98
CA ARG A 502 -17.59 -14.01 6.14
C ARG A 502 -19.00 -13.41 6.17
N GLU A 503 -19.14 -12.11 5.94
CA GLU A 503 -20.47 -11.47 5.91
C GLU A 503 -21.31 -12.02 4.76
N ARG A 504 -20.70 -12.25 3.59
CA ARG A 504 -21.39 -12.83 2.44
C ARG A 504 -21.83 -14.27 2.68
N HIS A 505 -20.99 -15.11 3.27
CA HIS A 505 -21.35 -16.50 3.58
C HIS A 505 -22.43 -16.58 4.66
N GLY A 506 -22.35 -15.73 5.69
CA GLY A 506 -23.39 -15.62 6.72
C GLY A 506 -24.73 -15.16 6.16
N ALA A 507 -24.73 -14.22 5.20
CA ALA A 507 -25.94 -13.76 4.53
C ALA A 507 -26.57 -14.84 3.62
N VAL A 508 -25.75 -15.66 2.95
CA VAL A 508 -26.23 -16.78 2.12
C VAL A 508 -26.81 -17.90 2.98
N ALA A 509 -26.17 -18.23 4.11
CA ALA A 509 -26.67 -19.25 5.04
C ALA A 509 -27.98 -18.83 5.75
N ALA A 510 -28.23 -17.53 5.89
CA ALA A 510 -29.45 -17.00 6.51
C ALA A 510 -30.60 -16.75 5.51
N ALA A 511 -30.40 -16.96 4.21
CA ALA A 511 -31.47 -16.84 3.22
C ALA A 511 -32.37 -18.09 3.29
N PRO A 512 -33.69 -17.96 3.50
CA PRO A 512 -34.58 -19.11 3.53
C PRO A 512 -34.51 -19.84 2.20
N ALA A 513 -34.28 -21.15 2.25
CA ALA A 513 -34.28 -22.02 1.08
C ALA A 513 -35.63 -21.85 0.37
N ARG A 514 -35.61 -21.19 -0.80
CA ARG A 514 -36.76 -21.17 -1.69
C ARG A 514 -36.85 -22.56 -2.31
N PHE A 515 -37.64 -23.43 -1.69
CA PHE A 515 -38.19 -24.62 -2.32
C PHE A 515 -39.46 -24.24 -3.07
#